data_AF-A0A7X6NTG8-F1
#
_entry.id   AF-A0A7X6NTG8-F1
#
_cell.length_a   1.000
_cell.length_b   1.000
_cell.length_c   1.000
_cell.angle_alpha   90.00
_cell.angle_beta   90.00
_cell.angle_gamma   90.00
#
_symmetry.space_group_name_H-M   'P 1'
#
loop_
_entity.id
_entity.type
_entity.pdbx_description
1 polymer ?
#
loop_
_entity_poly.entity_id
_entity_poly.type
_entity_poly.pdbx_seq_one_letter_code
_entity_poly.pdbx_strand_id
1 'polypeptide(L)'
;MNAAKRPALVIAVDGPSGAGKSSTSREVATRLDCCYLDSGSMYRALTVWCSDHGIPADDEEAVITATSQLPMEITTSPKQFAIRLDGV
;
A
#
# COMPACT_ATOMS: atom_id res chain seq x y z
N MET A 1 6.69 33.30 -17.03
CA MET A 1 5.76 33.21 -15.88
C MET A 1 5.83 31.79 -15.35
N ASN A 2 6.38 31.60 -14.14
CA ASN A 2 6.52 30.28 -13.53
C ASN A 2 5.20 29.98 -12.80
N ALA A 3 4.36 29.12 -13.35
CA ALA A 3 3.12 28.73 -12.69
C ALA A 3 3.48 27.99 -11.40
N ALA A 4 3.13 28.55 -10.25
CA ALA A 4 3.32 27.89 -8.96
C ALA A 4 2.65 26.51 -9.01
N LYS A 5 3.44 25.45 -8.83
CA LYS A 5 2.96 24.07 -8.84
C LYS A 5 1.91 23.94 -7.74
N ARG A 6 0.65 23.72 -8.10
CA ARG A 6 -0.42 23.48 -7.11
C ARG A 6 -0.03 22.24 -6.29
N PRO A 7 -0.32 22.23 -4.97
CA PRO A 7 -0.10 21.04 -4.16
C PRO A 7 -0.88 19.86 -4.74
N ALA A 8 -0.27 18.68 -4.72
CA ALA A 8 -0.94 17.46 -5.17
C ALA A 8 -2.16 17.18 -4.30
N LEU A 9 -3.27 16.75 -4.91
CA LEU A 9 -4.45 16.32 -4.18
C LEU A 9 -4.16 15.00 -3.47
N VAL A 10 -4.41 14.94 -2.16
CA VAL A 10 -4.26 13.73 -1.34
C VAL A 10 -5.59 13.45 -0.65
N ILE A 11 -6.08 12.22 -0.78
CA ILE A 11 -7.35 11.76 -0.21
C ILE A 11 -7.06 10.54 0.67
N ALA A 12 -7.34 10.64 1.97
CA ALA A 12 -7.31 9.51 2.90
C ALA A 12 -8.72 8.89 3.00
N VAL A 13 -8.79 7.55 3.03
CA VAL A 13 -10.05 6.80 3.12
C VAL A 13 -9.93 5.71 4.17
N ASP A 14 -10.52 5.96 5.34
CA ASP A 14 -10.43 5.09 6.52
C ASP A 14 -11.79 4.48 6.90
N GLY A 15 -11.76 3.42 7.69
CA GLY A 15 -12.94 2.66 8.11
C GLY A 15 -12.64 1.18 8.40
N PRO A 16 -13.61 0.42 8.95
CA PRO A 16 -13.39 -0.96 9.37
C PRO A 16 -13.16 -1.91 8.19
N SER A 17 -12.69 -3.12 8.49
CA SER A 17 -12.60 -4.19 7.48
C SER A 17 -13.98 -4.47 6.86
N GLY A 18 -14.02 -4.82 5.58
CA GLY A 18 -15.28 -5.09 4.86
C GLY A 18 -16.11 -3.86 4.46
N ALA A 19 -15.75 -2.64 4.88
CA ALA A 19 -16.50 -1.42 4.54
C ALA A 19 -16.39 -0.95 3.07
N GLY A 20 -15.75 -1.73 2.19
CA GLY A 20 -15.59 -1.38 0.77
C GLY A 20 -14.53 -0.33 0.47
N LYS A 21 -13.67 0.05 1.44
CA LYS A 21 -12.64 1.10 1.29
C LYS A 21 -11.81 0.98 0.02
N SER A 22 -11.16 -0.18 -0.18
CA SER A 22 -10.26 -0.40 -1.32
C SER A 22 -11.00 -0.27 -2.66
N SER A 23 -12.25 -0.73 -2.74
CA SER A 23 -13.08 -0.59 -3.95
C SER A 23 -13.45 0.87 -4.19
N THR A 24 -13.94 1.57 -3.16
CA THR A 24 -14.32 2.98 -3.25
C THR A 24 -13.12 3.87 -3.58
N SER A 25 -11.99 3.70 -2.90
CA SER A 25 -10.81 4.54 -3.14
C SER A 25 -10.17 4.29 -4.50
N ARG A 26 -10.21 3.04 -5.02
CA ARG A 26 -9.77 2.74 -6.39
C ARG A 26 -10.65 3.40 -7.45
N GLU A 27 -11.97 3.37 -7.26
CA GLU A 27 -12.91 4.01 -8.17
C GLU A 27 -12.78 5.54 -8.13
N VAL A 28 -12.65 6.13 -6.94
CA VAL A 28 -12.38 7.56 -6.78
C VAL A 28 -11.08 7.96 -7.48
N ALA A 29 -10.00 7.20 -7.27
CA ALA A 29 -8.72 7.45 -7.92
C ALA A 29 -8.82 7.36 -9.44
N THR A 30 -9.57 6.39 -9.97
CA THR A 30 -9.82 6.25 -11.42
C THR A 30 -10.54 7.46 -11.99
N ARG A 31 -11.59 7.96 -11.30
CA ARG A 31 -12.39 9.10 -11.76
C ARG A 31 -11.65 10.44 -11.68
N LEU A 32 -10.76 10.57 -10.70
CA LEU A 32 -10.00 11.80 -10.47
C LEU A 32 -8.61 11.79 -11.11
N ASP A 33 -8.28 10.76 -11.90
CA ASP A 33 -6.95 10.54 -12.48
C ASP A 33 -5.83 10.65 -11.43
N CYS A 34 -6.07 10.05 -10.27
CA CYS A 34 -5.17 10.06 -9.12
C CYS A 34 -4.45 8.70 -8.98
N CYS A 35 -3.28 8.73 -8.35
CA CYS A 35 -2.65 7.52 -7.86
C CYS A 35 -3.53 6.84 -6.79
N TYR A 36 -3.46 5.51 -6.74
CA TYR A 36 -4.13 4.66 -5.77
C TYR A 36 -3.10 3.91 -4.93
N LEU A 37 -3.27 3.94 -3.62
CA LEU A 37 -2.40 3.26 -2.66
C LEU A 37 -3.28 2.49 -1.65
N ASP A 38 -3.03 1.20 -1.49
CA ASP A 38 -3.70 0.35 -0.50
C ASP A 38 -2.69 -0.09 0.57
N SER A 39 -2.63 0.69 1.67
CA SER A 39 -1.77 0.39 2.81
C SER A 39 -2.06 -0.98 3.42
N GLY A 40 -3.32 -1.43 3.40
CA GLY A 40 -3.70 -2.74 3.93
C GLY A 40 -3.00 -3.89 3.22
N SER A 41 -2.78 -3.76 1.90
CA SER A 41 -2.04 -4.77 1.14
C SER A 41 -0.54 -4.74 1.45
N MET A 42 0.05 -3.57 1.73
CA MET A 42 1.44 -3.45 2.18
C MET A 42 1.68 -4.16 3.52
N TYR A 43 0.80 -3.93 4.50
CA TYR A 43 0.89 -4.63 5.79
C TYR A 43 0.76 -6.14 5.63
N ARG A 44 -0.19 -6.61 4.80
CA ARG A 44 -0.35 -8.04 4.51
C ARG A 44 0.89 -8.64 3.83
N ALA A 45 1.53 -7.91 2.93
CA ALA A 45 2.75 -8.35 2.28
C ALA A 45 3.90 -8.54 3.30
N LEU A 46 4.09 -7.58 4.21
CA LEU A 46 5.02 -7.74 5.33
C LEU A 46 4.67 -8.95 6.21
N THR A 47 3.37 -9.17 6.50
CA THR A 47 2.94 -10.33 7.30
C THR A 47 3.30 -11.65 6.62
N VAL A 48 3.07 -11.77 5.30
CA VAL A 48 3.47 -12.95 4.53
C VAL A 48 4.98 -13.15 4.61
N TRP A 49 5.77 -12.10 4.37
CA TRP A 49 7.23 -12.17 4.46
C TRP A 49 7.72 -12.62 5.84
N CYS A 50 7.22 -12.03 6.92
CA CYS A 50 7.57 -12.44 8.28
C CYS A 50 7.19 -13.91 8.54
N SER A 51 6.00 -14.32 8.11
CA SER A 51 5.52 -15.71 8.25
C SER A 51 6.43 -16.69 7.51
N ASP A 52 6.82 -16.39 6.28
CA ASP A 52 7.66 -17.25 5.44
C ASP A 52 9.10 -17.36 5.99
N HIS A 53 9.57 -16.35 6.72
CA HIS A 53 10.90 -16.32 7.33
C HIS A 53 10.91 -16.72 8.82
N GLY A 54 9.76 -17.14 9.37
CA GLY A 54 9.66 -17.54 10.77
C GLY A 54 9.90 -16.41 11.77
N ILE A 55 9.66 -15.16 11.36
CA ILE A 55 9.77 -13.98 12.23
C ILE A 55 8.51 -13.90 13.11
N PRO A 56 8.64 -13.98 14.45
CA PRO A 56 7.48 -13.90 15.34
C PRO A 56 6.78 -12.54 15.24
N ALA A 57 5.45 -12.54 15.21
CA ALA A 57 4.66 -11.32 15.10
C ALA A 57 4.70 -10.45 16.38
N ASP A 58 5.09 -11.03 17.51
CA ASP A 58 5.27 -10.37 18.80
C ASP A 58 6.72 -9.90 19.06
N ASP A 59 7.65 -10.18 18.15
CA ASP A 59 9.01 -9.62 18.14
C ASP A 59 9.03 -8.32 17.33
N GLU A 60 8.76 -7.21 18.02
CA GLU A 60 8.67 -5.87 17.41
C GLU A 60 9.96 -5.48 16.66
N GLU A 61 11.12 -5.72 17.26
CA GLU A 61 12.42 -5.34 16.67
C GLU A 61 12.72 -6.16 15.42
N ALA A 62 12.43 -7.46 15.44
CA ALA A 62 12.59 -8.31 14.27
C ALA A 62 11.63 -7.93 13.13
N VAL A 63 10.37 -7.60 13.45
CA VAL A 63 9.38 -7.13 12.45
C VAL A 63 9.81 -5.79 11.84
N ILE A 64 10.28 -4.85 12.65
CA ILE A 64 10.81 -3.56 12.16
C ILE A 64 11.99 -3.81 11.22
N THR A 65 12.92 -4.69 11.59
CA THR A 65 14.08 -5.03 10.76
C THR A 65 13.65 -5.65 9.43
N ALA A 66 12.64 -6.51 9.45
CA ALA A 66 12.09 -7.13 8.23
C ALA A 66 11.57 -6.09 7.23
N THR A 67 11.01 -4.96 7.69
CA THR A 67 10.51 -3.90 6.78
C THR A 67 11.59 -3.33 5.87
N SER A 68 12.85 -3.31 6.32
CA SER A 68 13.98 -2.80 5.55
C SER A 68 14.52 -3.80 4.54
N GLN A 69 14.20 -5.08 4.72
CA GLN A 69 14.63 -6.18 3.86
C GLN A 69 13.54 -6.63 2.89
N LEU A 70 12.30 -6.21 3.14
CA LEU A 70 11.11 -6.60 2.40
C LEU A 70 11.24 -6.23 0.90
N PRO A 71 11.38 -7.21 -0.01
CA PRO A 71 11.51 -6.98 -1.44
C PRO A 71 10.12 -6.80 -2.07
N MET A 72 9.44 -5.73 -1.65
CA MET A 72 8.07 -5.41 -2.05
C MET A 72 8.03 -4.32 -3.11
N GLU A 73 7.29 -4.58 -4.18
CA GLU A 73 6.94 -3.59 -5.20
C GLU A 73 5.45 -3.31 -5.15
N ILE A 74 5.06 -2.05 -5.34
CA ILE A 74 3.66 -1.63 -5.40
C ILE A 74 3.44 -0.73 -6.61
N THR A 75 2.42 -1.05 -7.41
CA THR A 75 1.98 -0.17 -8.48
C THR A 75 0.95 0.82 -7.93
N THR A 76 1.01 2.07 -8.36
CA THR A 76 0.08 3.12 -7.91
C THR A 76 -1.03 3.42 -8.92
N SER A 77 -1.10 2.69 -10.03
CA SER A 77 -2.18 2.83 -11.01
C SER A 77 -3.46 2.17 -10.49
N PRO A 78 -4.60 2.88 -10.41
CA PRO A 78 -5.86 2.25 -9.99
C PRO A 78 -6.35 1.17 -10.96
N LYS A 79 -5.92 1.21 -12.24
CA LYS A 79 -6.33 0.25 -13.28
C LYS A 79 -5.49 -1.03 -13.29
N GLN A 80 -4.29 -0.98 -12.72
CA GLN A 80 -3.32 -2.08 -12.77
C GLN A 80 -2.72 -2.33 -11.38
N PHE A 81 -3.50 -2.12 -10.32
CA PHE A 81 -3.02 -2.25 -8.97
C PHE A 81 -2.54 -3.68 -8.68
N ALA A 82 -1.27 -3.80 -8.32
CA ALA A 82 -0.61 -4.99 -7.86
C ALA A 82 0.36 -4.63 -6.72
N ILE A 83 0.51 -5.59 -5.82
CA ILE A 83 1.62 -5.68 -4.88
C ILE A 83 2.37 -6.96 -5.20
N ARG A 84 3.70 -6.89 -5.26
CA ARG A 84 4.55 -8.03 -5.56
C ARG A 84 5.55 -8.23 -4.44
N LEU A 85 5.81 -9.50 -4.13
CA LEU A 85 6.85 -9.91 -3.20
C LEU A 85 7.78 -10.86 -3.93
N ASP A 86 9.08 -10.60 -3.89
CA ASP A 86 10.09 -11.40 -4.61
C ASP A 86 9.80 -11.54 -6.11
N GLY A 87 9.14 -10.52 -6.70
CA GLY A 87 8.76 -10.50 -8.12
C GLY A 87 7.50 -11.31 -8.49
N VAL A 88 6.84 -11.95 -7.52
CA VAL A 88 5.56 -12.68 -7.72
C VAL A 88 4.38 -11.74 -7.51
#